data_AF-A0A1S7LIZ3-F1
#
_entry.id   AF-A0A1S7LIZ3-F1
#
_cell.length_a   1.000
_cell.length_b   1.000
_cell.length_c   1.000
_cell.angle_alpha   90.00
_cell.angle_beta   90.00
_cell.angle_gamma   90.00
#
_symmetry.space_group_name_H-M   'P 1'
#
loop_
_entity.id
_entity.type
_entity.pdbx_description
1 polymer ?
#
loop_
_entity_poly.entity_id
_entity_poly.type
_entity_poly.pdbx_seq_one_letter_code
_entity_poly.pdbx_strand_id
1 'polypeptide(L)'
;MYFTRSLLLLLGLAIGLPSAAQAASYDRALDVYQGFNFRKDKRTSVGCITKLKIGSVELSADLNMKNPMNPQRRAKCVAILSSQSWGLGVRDAIYTNGQVSENNRQEIQTMLYNDLSSVPVTYQAYVFEYDPGRKKYFTGFHSETTDLCGKLDKQGPEVALDVATSASTEVEYPENYAFFIGIKPQRVEQTITIQVSDTKKVTKQWGMGRGKNPCASNSRRRR
;
A
#
# COMPACT_ATOMS: atom_id res chain seq x y z
N MET A 1 -10.09 -28.94 -74.86
CA MET A 1 -11.15 -29.64 -74.09
C MET A 1 -10.63 -29.79 -72.65
N TYR A 2 -11.41 -29.33 -71.67
CA TYR A 2 -11.24 -29.44 -70.20
C TYR A 2 -10.12 -28.59 -69.54
N PHE A 3 -10.37 -27.45 -68.88
CA PHE A 3 -11.05 -27.09 -67.59
C PHE A 3 -10.27 -27.39 -66.29
N THR A 4 -10.11 -26.33 -65.47
CA THR A 4 -9.84 -26.26 -64.01
C THR A 4 -8.40 -26.56 -63.55
N ARG A 5 -7.80 -25.91 -62.52
CA ARG A 5 -8.32 -25.21 -61.33
C ARG A 5 -7.44 -24.01 -60.95
N SER A 6 -8.06 -22.88 -60.59
CA SER A 6 -7.47 -21.83 -59.77
C SER A 6 -7.18 -22.34 -58.36
N LEU A 7 -5.96 -22.15 -57.87
CA LEU A 7 -5.59 -22.30 -56.47
C LEU A 7 -5.10 -20.94 -55.96
N LEU A 8 -5.98 -20.22 -55.26
CA LEU A 8 -5.64 -19.02 -54.51
C LEU A 8 -4.89 -19.45 -53.24
N LEU A 9 -3.59 -19.15 -53.17
CA LEU A 9 -2.80 -19.28 -51.95
C LEU A 9 -2.97 -18.02 -51.11
N LEU A 10 -3.86 -18.09 -50.12
CA LEU A 10 -3.95 -17.13 -49.03
C LEU A 10 -2.76 -17.35 -48.09
N LEU A 11 -1.71 -16.53 -48.22
CA LEU A 11 -0.68 -16.41 -47.20
C LEU A 11 -1.26 -15.65 -46.01
N GLY A 12 -1.54 -16.37 -44.93
CA GLY A 12 -1.94 -15.81 -43.65
C GLY A 12 -0.79 -15.02 -43.03
N LEU A 13 -0.96 -13.69 -42.93
CA LEU A 13 -0.13 -12.83 -42.09
C LEU A 13 -0.53 -13.10 -40.63
N ALA A 14 0.24 -13.95 -39.93
CA ALA A 14 0.16 -14.05 -38.48
C ALA A 14 0.78 -12.78 -37.89
N ILE A 15 -0.03 -11.76 -37.64
CA ILE A 15 0.35 -10.61 -36.81
C ILE A 15 0.51 -11.16 -35.40
N GLY A 16 1.75 -11.39 -34.99
CA GLY A 16 2.09 -11.64 -33.60
C GLY A 16 1.71 -10.42 -32.79
N LEU A 17 0.56 -10.48 -32.10
CA LEU A 17 0.28 -9.57 -31.00
C LEU A 17 1.45 -9.70 -30.01
N PRO A 18 2.17 -8.63 -29.66
CA PRO A 18 3.12 -8.70 -28.58
C PRO A 18 2.32 -9.10 -27.34
N SER A 19 2.64 -10.28 -26.81
CA SER A 19 2.20 -10.70 -25.48
C SER A 19 2.50 -9.55 -24.54
N ALA A 20 1.45 -8.88 -24.05
CA ALA A 20 1.62 -7.90 -22.99
C ALA A 20 2.27 -8.65 -21.83
N ALA A 21 3.56 -8.44 -21.62
CA ALA A 21 4.22 -8.84 -20.39
C ALA A 21 3.47 -8.10 -19.30
N GLN A 22 2.61 -8.79 -18.57
CA GLN A 22 1.88 -8.19 -17.46
C GLN A 22 2.93 -7.74 -16.46
N ALA A 23 3.14 -6.43 -16.36
CA ALA A 23 4.04 -5.87 -15.36
C ALA A 23 3.55 -6.40 -14.01
N ALA A 24 4.40 -7.13 -13.30
CA ALA A 24 4.04 -7.69 -12.02
C ALA A 24 3.75 -6.54 -11.04
N SER A 25 2.55 -6.50 -10.49
CA SER A 25 2.11 -5.54 -9.49
C SER A 25 1.84 -6.24 -8.16
N TYR A 26 1.99 -5.51 -7.07
CA TYR A 26 1.49 -5.89 -5.76
C TYR A 26 0.18 -5.17 -5.54
N ASP A 27 -0.93 -5.88 -5.70
CA ASP A 27 -2.27 -5.36 -5.45
C ASP A 27 -2.96 -6.23 -4.41
N ARG A 28 -3.47 -5.59 -3.36
CA ARG A 28 -4.22 -6.26 -2.29
C ARG A 28 -5.50 -5.51 -2.00
N ALA A 29 -6.62 -6.23 -2.12
CA ALA A 29 -7.87 -5.86 -1.48
C ALA A 29 -7.79 -6.30 -0.01
N LEU A 30 -8.15 -5.39 0.89
CA LEU A 30 -8.02 -5.54 2.33
C LEU A 30 -9.38 -5.29 2.97
N ASP A 31 -9.62 -5.95 4.09
CA ASP A 31 -10.92 -5.96 4.75
C ASP A 31 -10.90 -5.02 5.96
N VAL A 32 -11.53 -3.85 5.82
CA VAL A 32 -11.54 -2.85 6.88
C VAL A 32 -12.37 -3.31 8.07
N TYR A 33 -13.55 -3.90 7.80
CA TYR A 33 -14.39 -4.46 8.83
C TYR A 33 -13.64 -5.49 9.68
N GLN A 34 -12.88 -6.39 9.04
CA GLN A 34 -12.03 -7.35 9.75
C GLN A 34 -10.87 -6.67 10.50
N GLY A 35 -10.35 -5.55 10.01
CA GLY A 35 -9.37 -4.74 10.73
C GLY A 35 -9.90 -4.19 12.07
N PHE A 36 -11.12 -3.63 12.07
CA PHE A 36 -11.77 -3.13 13.29
C PHE A 36 -12.33 -4.26 14.16
N ASN A 37 -13.00 -5.24 13.54
CA ASN A 37 -13.77 -6.30 14.18
C ASN A 37 -13.15 -7.68 13.93
N PHE A 38 -11.86 -7.83 14.23
CA PHE A 38 -11.12 -9.05 13.90
C PHE A 38 -11.78 -10.33 14.46
N ARG A 39 -12.08 -11.22 13.53
CA ARG A 39 -12.69 -12.54 13.72
C ARG A 39 -11.74 -13.64 13.29
N LYS A 40 -11.44 -14.58 14.18
CA LYS A 40 -10.46 -15.66 13.92
C LYS A 40 -10.92 -16.65 12.84
N ASP A 41 -12.22 -16.77 12.62
CA ASP A 41 -12.85 -17.61 11.60
C ASP A 41 -12.80 -17.00 10.20
N LYS A 42 -12.57 -15.68 10.10
CA LYS A 42 -12.37 -14.99 8.83
C LYS A 42 -10.91 -15.08 8.41
N ARG A 43 -10.71 -15.28 7.10
CA ARG A 43 -9.41 -15.51 6.46
C ARG A 43 -9.04 -14.36 5.49
N THR A 44 -9.67 -13.20 5.67
CA THR A 44 -9.46 -12.03 4.83
C THR A 44 -8.18 -11.30 5.22
N SER A 45 -7.53 -10.69 4.24
CA SER A 45 -6.32 -9.91 4.45
C SER A 45 -6.67 -8.58 5.12
N VAL A 46 -5.83 -8.11 6.03
CA VAL A 46 -6.03 -6.84 6.73
C VAL A 46 -4.75 -6.02 6.67
N GLY A 47 -4.86 -4.70 6.56
CA GLY A 47 -3.71 -3.82 6.54
C GLY A 47 -3.84 -2.66 7.51
N CYS A 48 -2.69 -2.14 7.92
CA CYS A 48 -2.57 -1.04 8.85
C CYS A 48 -1.37 -0.18 8.51
N ILE A 49 -1.58 1.13 8.39
CA ILE A 49 -0.50 2.11 8.44
C ILE A 49 -0.17 2.33 9.90
N THR A 50 1.03 1.99 10.34
CA THR A 50 1.48 2.16 11.73
C THR A 50 2.10 3.52 11.98
N LYS A 51 2.64 4.15 10.94
CA LYS A 51 3.22 5.49 11.01
C LYS A 51 2.99 6.25 9.71
N LEU A 52 2.51 7.49 9.83
CA LEU A 52 2.34 8.40 8.72
C LEU A 52 2.64 9.83 9.17
N LYS A 53 3.67 10.42 8.59
CA LYS A 53 3.99 11.84 8.74
C LYS A 53 3.96 12.48 7.37
N ILE A 54 3.23 13.57 7.22
CA ILE A 54 3.08 14.32 5.98
C ILE A 54 3.60 15.73 6.25
N GLY A 55 4.74 16.08 5.65
CA GLY A 55 5.42 17.35 5.90
C GLY A 55 5.87 17.45 7.35
N SER A 56 5.35 18.45 8.06
CA SER A 56 5.59 18.66 9.49
C SER A 56 4.62 17.90 10.40
N VAL A 57 3.47 17.45 9.88
CA VAL A 57 2.40 16.88 10.69
C VAL A 57 2.56 15.36 10.80
N GLU A 58 2.68 14.88 12.03
CA GLU A 58 2.69 13.45 12.35
C GLU A 58 1.29 13.02 12.77
N LEU A 59 0.67 12.14 11.98
CA LEU A 59 -0.67 11.64 12.28
C LEU A 59 -0.63 10.63 13.43
N SER A 60 -1.67 10.65 14.25
CA SER A 60 -1.75 9.85 15.46
C SER A 60 -2.11 8.40 15.14
N ALA A 61 -1.36 7.43 15.67
CA ALA A 61 -1.72 6.01 15.60
C ALA A 61 -2.77 5.65 16.68
N ASP A 62 -3.99 6.15 16.51
CA ASP A 62 -5.06 6.09 17.51
C ASP A 62 -6.06 4.94 17.29
N LEU A 63 -6.17 4.42 16.06
CA LEU A 63 -7.01 3.27 15.75
C LEU A 63 -6.40 1.97 16.30
N ASN A 64 -7.27 1.07 16.76
CA ASN A 64 -6.86 -0.21 17.33
C ASN A 64 -7.24 -1.35 16.40
N MET A 65 -6.23 -2.06 15.89
CA MET A 65 -6.42 -3.29 15.12
C MET A 65 -5.90 -4.48 15.94
N LYS A 66 -6.62 -5.61 15.99
CA LYS A 66 -6.02 -6.83 16.56
C LYS A 66 -4.97 -7.37 15.61
N ASN A 67 -3.80 -7.75 16.12
CA ASN A 67 -2.78 -8.38 15.29
C ASN A 67 -3.22 -9.81 14.91
N PRO A 68 -3.41 -10.16 13.62
CA PRO A 68 -3.86 -11.49 13.22
C PRO A 68 -2.88 -12.61 13.56
N MET A 69 -1.57 -12.30 13.61
CA MET A 69 -0.52 -13.24 13.99
C MET A 69 -0.41 -13.42 15.51
N ASN A 70 -0.83 -12.41 16.29
CA ASN A 70 -0.89 -12.49 17.75
C ASN A 70 -2.14 -11.76 18.28
N PRO A 71 -3.29 -12.44 18.35
CA PRO A 71 -4.57 -11.81 18.70
C PRO A 71 -4.66 -11.21 20.11
N GLN A 72 -3.69 -11.51 20.98
CA GLN A 72 -3.61 -10.92 22.33
C GLN A 72 -2.99 -9.52 22.31
N ARG A 73 -2.33 -9.15 21.21
CA ARG A 73 -1.72 -7.83 21.03
C ARG A 73 -2.57 -6.99 20.09
N ARG A 74 -2.76 -5.72 20.47
CA ARG A 74 -3.35 -4.70 19.61
C ARG A 74 -2.23 -3.95 18.91
N ALA A 75 -2.35 -3.78 17.61
CA ALA A 75 -1.56 -2.87 16.82
C ALA A 75 -2.25 -1.49 16.83
N LYS A 76 -1.44 -0.45 17.03
CA LYS A 76 -1.87 0.94 16.88
C LYS A 76 -1.69 1.34 15.42
N CYS A 77 -2.74 1.91 14.83
CA CYS A 77 -2.80 2.24 13.41
C CYS A 77 -3.19 3.71 13.25
N VAL A 78 -2.55 4.39 12.31
CA VAL A 78 -3.01 5.68 11.79
C VAL A 78 -4.21 5.47 10.88
N ALA A 79 -4.15 4.44 10.03
CA ALA A 79 -5.23 4.05 9.13
C ALA A 79 -5.37 2.53 9.05
N ILE A 80 -6.61 2.04 8.99
CA ILE A 80 -6.93 0.63 8.68
C ILE A 80 -7.26 0.55 7.20
N LEU A 81 -6.66 -0.39 6.47
CA LEU A 81 -6.61 -0.34 5.02
C LEU A 81 -7.72 -1.15 4.35
N SER A 82 -8.28 -0.59 3.27
CA SER A 82 -9.20 -1.25 2.34
C SER A 82 -8.49 -1.75 1.08
N SER A 83 -7.40 -1.11 0.68
CA SER A 83 -6.53 -1.62 -0.38
C SER A 83 -5.13 -1.02 -0.33
N GLN A 84 -4.20 -1.75 -0.94
CA GLN A 84 -2.85 -1.26 -1.21
C GLN A 84 -2.41 -1.74 -2.59
N SER A 85 -1.87 -0.84 -3.40
CA SER A 85 -1.30 -1.14 -4.71
C SER A 85 0.10 -0.55 -4.87
N TRP A 86 0.97 -1.29 -5.55
CA TRP A 86 2.32 -0.87 -5.91
C TRP A 86 2.77 -1.59 -7.18
N GLY A 87 3.26 -0.83 -8.17
CA GLY A 87 3.78 -1.38 -9.44
C GLY A 87 5.09 -2.17 -9.34
N LEU A 88 5.63 -2.38 -8.13
CA LEU A 88 6.90 -3.06 -7.84
C LEU A 88 8.16 -2.42 -8.45
N GLY A 89 8.02 -1.33 -9.22
CA GLY A 89 9.13 -0.55 -9.72
C GLY A 89 9.76 0.32 -8.63
N VAL A 90 11.07 0.54 -8.77
CA VAL A 90 11.87 1.33 -7.83
C VAL A 90 11.48 2.81 -7.78
N ARG A 91 10.67 3.30 -8.72
CA ARG A 91 10.18 4.68 -8.77
C ARG A 91 8.66 4.76 -8.66
N ASP A 92 8.00 3.62 -8.53
CA ASP A 92 6.56 3.53 -8.56
C ASP A 92 5.97 4.01 -7.25
N ALA A 93 4.81 4.67 -7.34
CA ALA A 93 4.07 5.07 -6.17
C ALA A 93 3.45 3.86 -5.49
N ILE A 94 3.31 3.97 -4.17
CA ILE A 94 2.46 3.09 -3.37
C ILE A 94 1.17 3.85 -3.13
N TYR A 95 0.06 3.30 -3.60
CA TYR A 95 -1.26 3.86 -3.34
C TYR A 95 -1.96 3.04 -2.28
N THR A 96 -2.53 3.72 -1.30
CA THR A 96 -3.19 3.09 -0.17
C THR A 96 -4.53 3.76 0.06
N ASN A 97 -5.57 2.94 0.23
CA ASN A 97 -6.89 3.38 0.64
C ASN A 97 -7.20 2.78 2.01
N GLY A 98 -7.90 3.52 2.85
CA GLY A 98 -8.27 3.05 4.18
C GLY A 98 -9.23 3.97 4.90
N GLN A 99 -9.34 3.76 6.20
CA GLN A 99 -10.14 4.55 7.12
C GLN A 99 -9.26 5.13 8.22
N VAL A 100 -9.42 6.42 8.50
CA VAL A 100 -8.71 7.18 9.55
C VAL A 100 -9.69 7.67 10.62
N SER A 101 -9.18 8.06 11.78
CA SER A 101 -9.97 8.69 12.85
C SER A 101 -10.38 10.13 12.51
N GLU A 102 -11.34 10.68 13.26
CA GLU A 102 -11.76 12.09 13.14
C GLU A 102 -10.60 13.08 13.33
N ASN A 103 -9.73 12.86 14.32
CA ASN A 103 -8.59 13.73 14.58
C ASN A 103 -7.64 13.76 13.36
N ASN A 104 -7.29 12.58 12.84
CA ASN A 104 -6.44 12.49 11.66
C ASN A 104 -7.13 13.07 10.41
N ARG A 105 -8.45 12.91 10.27
CA ARG A 105 -9.23 13.52 9.20
C ARG A 105 -9.12 15.04 9.21
N GLN A 106 -9.29 15.68 10.38
CA GLN A 106 -9.17 17.13 10.52
C GLN A 106 -7.77 17.64 10.16
N GLU A 107 -6.72 16.93 10.60
CA GLU A 107 -5.34 17.26 10.26
C GLU A 107 -5.09 17.15 8.74
N ILE A 108 -5.53 16.07 8.11
CA ILE A 108 -5.40 15.87 6.66
C ILE A 108 -6.19 16.93 5.90
N GLN A 109 -7.42 17.23 6.31
CA GLN A 109 -8.23 18.27 5.68
C GLN A 109 -7.58 19.65 5.80
N THR A 110 -6.96 19.96 6.94
CA THR A 110 -6.18 21.19 7.13
C THR A 110 -4.98 21.25 6.19
N MET A 111 -4.29 20.11 5.97
CA MET A 111 -3.19 20.03 5.01
C MET A 111 -3.65 20.27 3.56
N LEU A 112 -4.84 19.79 3.18
CA LEU A 112 -5.39 19.96 1.83
C LEU A 112 -5.65 21.43 1.47
N TYR A 113 -5.78 22.33 2.45
CA TYR A 113 -5.88 23.78 2.19
C TYR A 113 -4.53 24.48 1.95
N ASN A 114 -3.40 23.77 2.14
CA ASN A 114 -2.06 24.30 1.92
C ASN A 114 -1.47 23.81 0.59
N ASP A 115 -0.35 24.40 0.13
CA ASP A 115 0.36 23.88 -1.04
C ASP A 115 1.05 22.54 -0.72
N LEU A 116 0.62 21.48 -1.42
CA LEU A 116 1.14 20.12 -1.27
C LEU A 116 2.09 19.70 -2.41
N SER A 117 2.59 20.66 -3.20
CA SER A 117 3.34 20.42 -4.44
C SER A 117 4.57 19.49 -4.34
N SER A 118 5.23 19.44 -3.18
CA SER A 118 6.35 18.50 -2.93
C SER A 118 6.55 18.23 -1.44
N VAL A 119 5.55 17.64 -0.80
CA VAL A 119 5.57 17.37 0.65
C VAL A 119 6.24 16.03 0.95
N PRO A 120 7.27 15.98 1.82
CA PRO A 120 7.90 14.74 2.23
C PRO A 120 6.94 13.90 3.08
N VAL A 121 7.03 12.58 2.94
CA VAL A 121 6.19 11.63 3.69
C VAL A 121 7.07 10.60 4.39
N THR A 122 6.85 10.38 5.68
CA THR A 122 7.36 9.20 6.39
C THR A 122 6.24 8.19 6.53
N TYR A 123 6.51 6.94 6.13
CA TYR A 123 5.50 5.91 5.99
C TYR A 123 5.97 4.57 6.58
N GLN A 124 5.10 3.90 7.31
CA GLN A 124 5.27 2.51 7.71
C GLN A 124 3.91 1.82 7.70
N ALA A 125 3.86 0.61 7.14
CA ALA A 125 2.64 -0.18 7.09
C ALA A 125 2.94 -1.68 7.17
N TYR A 126 1.93 -2.41 7.62
CA TYR A 126 1.88 -3.86 7.60
C TYR A 126 0.62 -4.31 6.86
N VAL A 127 0.77 -5.28 5.97
CA VAL A 127 -0.35 -6.07 5.45
C VAL A 127 -0.21 -7.49 5.96
N PHE A 128 -1.27 -8.02 6.54
CA PHE A 128 -1.37 -9.40 6.99
C PHE A 128 -2.24 -10.18 6.02
N GLU A 129 -1.74 -11.34 5.60
CA GLU A 129 -2.43 -12.26 4.70
C GLU A 129 -2.58 -13.63 5.38
N TYR A 130 -3.60 -14.40 4.98
CA TYR A 130 -3.83 -15.73 5.52
C TYR A 130 -3.27 -16.81 4.59
N ASP A 131 -2.42 -17.69 5.11
CA ASP A 131 -1.95 -18.88 4.39
C ASP A 131 -2.96 -20.03 4.61
N PRO A 132 -3.72 -20.46 3.57
CA PRO A 132 -4.67 -21.56 3.70
C PRO A 132 -4.01 -22.92 3.89
N GLY A 133 -2.78 -23.11 3.41
CA GLY A 133 -2.03 -24.35 3.57
C GLY A 133 -1.50 -24.53 4.98
N ARG A 134 -0.99 -23.46 5.59
CA ARG A 134 -0.46 -23.46 6.96
C ARG A 134 -1.46 -23.03 8.03
N LYS A 135 -2.66 -22.62 7.61
CA LYS A 135 -3.78 -22.15 8.45
C LYS A 135 -3.39 -21.03 9.41
N LYS A 136 -2.48 -20.14 9.00
CA LYS A 136 -1.96 -19.05 9.85
C LYS A 136 -1.77 -17.77 9.05
N TYR A 137 -1.83 -16.64 9.75
CA TYR A 137 -1.50 -15.34 9.18
C TYR A 137 0.02 -15.15 9.07
N PHE A 138 0.43 -14.38 8.07
CA PHE A 138 1.81 -13.92 7.86
C PHE A 138 1.80 -12.47 7.36
N THR A 139 2.96 -11.81 7.37
CA THR A 139 3.10 -10.42 6.93
C THR A 139 3.39 -10.35 5.44
N GLY A 140 2.38 -10.04 4.63
CA GLY A 140 2.48 -9.94 3.16
C GLY A 140 3.28 -8.73 2.67
N PHE A 141 3.22 -7.59 3.38
CA PHE A 141 3.98 -6.38 3.06
C PHE A 141 4.45 -5.69 4.34
N HIS A 142 5.73 -5.33 4.38
CA HIS A 142 6.33 -4.53 5.47
C HIS A 142 7.72 -4.02 5.10
N SER A 143 8.17 -2.99 5.82
CA SER A 143 9.55 -2.51 5.85
C SER A 143 10.25 -2.85 7.18
N GLU A 144 9.78 -3.92 7.84
CA GLU A 144 10.11 -4.22 9.24
C GLU A 144 9.82 -3.00 10.14
N THR A 145 10.80 -2.58 10.94
CA THR A 145 10.71 -1.36 11.75
C THR A 145 11.36 -0.14 11.07
N THR A 146 11.73 -0.25 9.79
CA THR A 146 12.36 0.85 9.06
C THR A 146 11.29 1.77 8.49
N ASP A 147 11.39 3.05 8.81
CA ASP A 147 10.53 4.09 8.25
C ASP A 147 10.89 4.34 6.77
N LEU A 148 9.87 4.34 5.91
CA LEU A 148 10.03 4.62 4.49
C LEU A 148 9.89 6.13 4.23
N CYS A 149 10.86 6.71 3.53
CA CYS A 149 10.85 8.05 2.99
C CYS A 149 10.21 8.10 1.61
N GLY A 150 9.13 8.84 1.52
CA GLY A 150 8.48 9.19 0.28
C GLY A 150 8.23 10.68 0.15
N LYS A 151 7.44 11.01 -0.86
CA LYS A 151 6.79 12.29 -1.05
C LYS A 151 5.40 12.01 -1.60
N LEU A 152 4.46 12.93 -1.37
CA LEU A 152 3.14 12.80 -1.96
C LEU A 152 3.28 12.69 -3.48
N ASP A 153 2.56 11.73 -4.05
CA ASP A 153 2.51 11.61 -5.49
C ASP A 153 1.69 12.76 -6.07
N LYS A 154 2.16 13.29 -7.19
CA LYS A 154 1.51 14.36 -7.93
C LYS A 154 1.28 13.89 -9.35
N GLN A 155 0.03 13.99 -9.80
CA GLN A 155 -0.42 13.59 -11.12
C GLN A 155 -0.99 14.85 -11.80
N GLY A 156 -0.14 15.57 -12.54
CA GLY A 156 -0.52 16.87 -13.10
C GLY A 156 -0.74 17.92 -11.99
N PRO A 157 -1.89 18.61 -11.93
CA PRO A 157 -2.19 19.55 -10.86
C PRO A 157 -2.61 18.88 -9.54
N GLU A 158 -3.04 17.61 -9.60
CA GLU A 158 -3.63 16.90 -8.47
C GLU A 158 -2.56 16.22 -7.61
N VAL A 159 -2.78 16.24 -6.30
CA VAL A 159 -1.96 15.52 -5.32
C VAL A 159 -2.74 14.29 -4.88
N ALA A 160 -2.05 13.15 -4.77
CA ALA A 160 -2.63 11.90 -4.31
C ALA A 160 -2.77 11.90 -2.79
N LEU A 161 -3.66 12.74 -2.28
CA LEU A 161 -4.07 12.80 -0.88
C LEU A 161 -5.54 13.24 -0.85
N ASP A 162 -6.38 12.47 -0.20
CA ASP A 162 -7.79 12.84 -0.02
C ASP A 162 -8.35 12.22 1.27
N VAL A 163 -9.37 12.85 1.82
CA VAL A 163 -10.11 12.35 2.97
C VAL A 163 -11.58 12.75 2.88
N ALA A 164 -12.46 11.81 3.20
CA ALA A 164 -13.90 12.04 3.19
C ALA A 164 -14.32 13.02 4.28
N THR A 165 -15.35 13.81 3.98
CA THR A 165 -15.98 14.75 4.92
C THR A 165 -17.08 14.08 5.75
N SER A 166 -17.64 12.98 5.27
CA SER A 166 -18.66 12.19 5.96
C SER A 166 -18.07 10.89 6.50
N ALA A 167 -18.56 10.46 7.65
CA ALA A 167 -18.18 9.20 8.25
C ALA A 167 -18.51 8.00 7.34
N SER A 168 -17.67 6.96 7.41
CA SER A 168 -17.89 5.69 6.72
C SER A 168 -19.09 4.95 7.32
N THR A 169 -19.84 4.27 6.46
CA THR A 169 -20.92 3.36 6.88
C THR A 169 -20.46 1.90 6.98
N GLU A 170 -19.22 1.58 6.59
CA GLU A 170 -18.69 0.20 6.64
C GLU A 170 -18.44 -0.25 8.09
N VAL A 171 -17.97 0.67 8.93
CA VAL A 171 -17.77 0.46 10.37
C VAL A 171 -18.30 1.70 11.10
N GLU A 172 -19.38 1.55 11.85
CA GLU A 172 -20.02 2.69 12.53
C GLU A 172 -19.30 3.11 13.82
N TYR A 173 -18.62 2.17 14.50
CA TYR A 173 -17.89 2.45 15.73
C TYR A 173 -16.51 1.76 15.76
N PRO A 174 -15.42 2.49 16.06
CA PRO A 174 -15.36 3.94 16.23
C PRO A 174 -15.66 4.69 14.93
N GLU A 175 -16.13 5.94 15.02
CA GLU A 175 -16.35 6.79 13.85
C GLU A 175 -15.04 6.98 13.08
N ASN A 176 -15.12 6.83 11.76
CA ASN A 176 -13.95 6.79 10.90
C ASN A 176 -14.31 7.31 9.50
N TYR A 177 -13.29 7.67 8.73
CA TYR A 177 -13.45 8.40 7.48
C TYR A 177 -12.57 7.80 6.39
N ALA A 178 -13.13 7.64 5.20
CA ALA A 178 -12.38 7.14 4.06
C ALA A 178 -11.21 8.09 3.74
N PHE A 179 -10.06 7.51 3.43
CA PHE A 179 -8.81 8.20 3.20
C PHE A 179 -8.05 7.54 2.06
N PHE A 180 -7.38 8.37 1.26
CA PHE A 180 -6.53 7.95 0.17
C PHE A 180 -5.18 8.67 0.22
N ILE A 181 -4.10 7.94 -0.06
CA ILE A 181 -2.77 8.52 -0.25
C ILE A 181 -1.98 7.75 -1.31
N GLY A 182 -1.29 8.50 -2.17
CA GLY A 182 -0.25 8.02 -3.06
C GLY A 182 1.10 8.55 -2.63
N ILE A 183 2.07 7.65 -2.47
CA ILE A 183 3.41 8.00 -1.99
C ILE A 183 4.42 7.55 -3.04
N LYS A 184 5.16 8.49 -3.64
CA LYS A 184 6.32 8.19 -4.46
C LYS A 184 7.58 8.11 -3.61
N PRO A 185 8.54 7.23 -3.95
CA PRO A 185 9.78 7.15 -3.20
C PRO A 185 10.62 8.42 -3.36
N GLN A 186 11.36 8.77 -2.30
CA GLN A 186 12.44 9.75 -2.43
C GLN A 186 13.66 9.14 -3.15
N ARG A 187 14.62 9.99 -3.50
CA ARG A 187 15.89 9.57 -4.12
C ARG A 187 16.85 8.98 -3.09
N VAL A 188 16.39 7.96 -2.39
CA VAL A 188 17.14 7.20 -1.40
C VAL A 188 16.80 5.72 -1.59
N GLU A 189 17.81 4.85 -1.49
CA GLU A 189 17.60 3.41 -1.56
C GLU A 189 16.93 2.90 -0.29
N GLN A 190 15.83 2.16 -0.46
CA GLN A 190 15.03 1.62 0.63
C GLN A 190 14.50 0.26 0.21
N THR A 191 14.22 -0.60 1.19
CA THR A 191 13.77 -1.96 0.92
C THR A 191 12.39 -2.21 1.51
N ILE A 192 11.58 -2.91 0.72
CA ILE A 192 10.26 -3.39 1.12
C ILE A 192 10.28 -4.90 0.99
N THR A 193 9.82 -5.59 2.03
CA THR A 193 9.68 -7.04 2.01
C THR A 193 8.25 -7.39 1.66
N ILE A 194 8.10 -8.19 0.61
CA ILE A 194 6.85 -8.81 0.21
C ILE A 194 6.94 -10.31 0.51
N GLN A 195 5.90 -10.88 1.08
CA GLN A 195 5.82 -12.31 1.36
C GLN A 195 4.57 -12.87 0.69
N VAL A 196 4.67 -14.08 0.16
CA VAL A 196 3.51 -14.85 -0.33
C VAL A 196 3.17 -16.04 0.58
N SER A 197 4.08 -16.35 1.50
CA SER A 197 3.87 -17.23 2.64
C SER A 197 4.91 -16.86 3.71
N ASP A 198 4.79 -17.44 4.90
CA ASP A 198 5.77 -17.30 5.99
C ASP A 198 7.22 -17.71 5.63
N THR A 199 7.39 -18.45 4.54
CA THR A 199 8.66 -19.04 4.10
C THR A 199 9.12 -18.51 2.75
N LYS A 200 8.25 -17.84 1.99
CA LYS A 200 8.55 -17.29 0.68
C LYS A 200 8.53 -15.77 0.76
N LYS A 201 9.73 -15.20 0.89
CA LYS A 201 9.97 -13.77 1.06
C LYS A 201 10.77 -13.24 -0.12
N VAL A 202 10.39 -12.05 -0.59
CA VAL A 202 11.06 -11.33 -1.67
C VAL A 202 11.25 -9.90 -1.21
N THR A 203 12.50 -9.43 -1.21
CA THR A 203 12.81 -8.02 -0.96
C THR A 203 12.84 -7.28 -2.28
N LYS A 204 12.16 -6.14 -2.34
CA LYS A 204 12.12 -5.24 -3.49
C LYS A 204 12.68 -3.89 -3.09
N GLN A 205 13.40 -3.28 -4.03
CA GLN A 205 13.96 -1.94 -3.87
C GLN A 205 12.89 -0.89 -4.14
N TRP A 206 12.90 0.18 -3.36
CA TRP A 206 11.98 1.30 -3.48
C TRP A 206 12.74 2.61 -3.24
N GLY A 207 12.76 3.46 -4.27
CA GLY A 207 13.64 4.61 -4.35
C GLY A 207 15.00 4.29 -4.95
N MET A 208 15.61 5.31 -5.56
CA MET A 208 16.91 5.22 -6.21
C MET A 208 17.73 6.46 -5.85
N GLY A 209 18.86 6.26 -5.18
CA GLY A 209 19.80 7.34 -4.88
C GLY A 209 20.97 6.89 -4.01
N ARG A 210 21.99 7.73 -3.94
CA ARG A 210 23.22 7.51 -3.16
C ARG A 210 23.14 8.31 -1.86
N GLY A 211 22.37 7.82 -0.89
CA GLY A 211 22.17 8.51 0.39
C GLY A 211 21.61 7.58 1.45
N LYS A 212 21.89 7.87 2.73
CA LYS A 212 21.23 7.18 3.85
C LYS A 212 19.77 7.62 3.92
N ASN A 213 18.87 6.70 4.24
CA ASN A 213 17.45 6.98 4.47
C ASN A 213 17.29 7.98 5.63
N PRO A 214 16.86 9.24 5.38
CA PRO A 214 16.74 10.25 6.44
C PRO A 214 15.55 9.98 7.36
N CYS A 215 14.59 9.14 6.96
CA CYS A 215 13.44 8.75 7.79
C CYS A 215 13.78 7.60 8.72
N ALA A 216 14.80 6.78 8.39
CA ALA A 216 15.18 5.65 9.23
C ALA A 216 15.58 6.16 10.62
N SER A 217 14.72 5.89 11.61
CA SER A 217 15.03 6.24 12.99
C SER A 217 16.33 5.55 13.41
N ASN A 218 17.29 6.34 13.89
CA ASN A 218 18.57 5.83 14.40
C ASN A 218 18.32 5.03 15.69
N SER A 219 17.94 3.76 15.59
CA SER A 219 17.80 2.87 16.76
C SER A 219 19.16 2.45 17.36
N ARG A 220 20.27 3.09 16.96
CA ARG A 220 21.62 2.89 17.50
C ARG A 220 22.28 4.19 17.97
N ARG A 221 21.67 4.89 18.92
CA ARG A 221 22.40 5.79 19.84
C ARG A 221 21.70 5.81 21.19
N ARG A 222 22.05 4.84 22.04
CA ARG A 222 22.00 4.89 23.51
C ARG A 222 22.56 3.56 24.05
N ARG A 223 23.86 3.54 24.25
CA ARG A 223 24.54 2.85 25.35
C ARG A 223 25.57 3.82 25.89
#